data_AF-A0A5S5MFU0-F1
#
_entry.id   AF-A0A5S5MFU0-F1
#
_cell.length_a   1.000
_cell.length_b   1.000
_cell.length_c   1.000
_cell.angle_alpha   90.00
_cell.angle_beta   90.00
_cell.angle_gamma   90.00
#
_symmetry.space_group_name_H-M   'P 1'
#
loop_
_entity.id
_entity.type
_entity.pdbx_description
1 polymer ?
#
loop_
_entity_poly.entity_id
_entity_poly.type
_entity_poly.pdbx_seq_one_letter_code
_entity_poly.pdbx_strand_id
1 'polypeptide(L)'
;VPAWVGHRPGIFHGMVAKGTDQYRGVSPLAPAMKLFRDLSDYLEFEVVGAIVAASFPVWIETPYPNETAEQFLDKNEMAQRGEEYQEVSPAGIYYGRSGERPHILSTTRPGNTFEPFVERLLRGIGASVGLPYEVISKDFSKTNYAGARAALLEAWNLFSLYQQWLVSGYMQPIYEMLMEEAYLRGWIKIKKHWPDWYAARKLYTHCRWIPPRRGHVDPSKEISAIIDAMNSNIMTLGEAIAEVRGGSADWESILEQRGREKAREKEKDLVVERGKKAVVEDGEEE
;
A
#
# COMPACT_ATOMS: atom_id res chain seq x y z
N VAL A 1 14.02 -32.15 -4.34
CA VAL A 1 15.21 -31.33 -4.67
C VAL A 1 15.99 -31.12 -3.38
N PRO A 2 17.29 -31.40 -3.33
CA PRO A 2 18.09 -31.19 -2.11
C PRO A 2 18.22 -29.69 -1.81
N ALA A 3 18.28 -29.33 -0.52
CA ALA A 3 18.44 -27.93 -0.10
C ALA A 3 19.79 -27.32 -0.54
N TRP A 4 20.81 -28.16 -0.64
CA TRP A 4 22.16 -27.79 -1.09
C TRP A 4 22.61 -28.71 -2.22
N VAL A 5 23.25 -28.11 -3.23
CA VAL A 5 23.94 -28.82 -4.32
C VAL A 5 25.40 -28.38 -4.26
N GLY A 6 26.23 -29.17 -3.56
CA GLY A 6 27.59 -28.75 -3.20
C GLY A 6 27.57 -27.54 -2.28
N HIS A 7 28.27 -26.48 -2.64
CA HIS A 7 28.26 -25.19 -1.92
C HIS A 7 27.17 -24.22 -2.39
N ARG A 8 26.31 -24.62 -3.34
CA ARG A 8 25.22 -23.79 -3.86
C ARG A 8 23.88 -24.13 -3.20
N PRO A 9 23.04 -23.13 -2.89
CA PRO A 9 21.66 -23.38 -2.46
C PRO A 9 20.86 -23.97 -3.64
N GLY A 10 20.27 -25.14 -3.45
CA GLY A 10 19.37 -25.78 -4.42
C GLY A 10 17.91 -25.33 -4.29
N ILE A 11 17.52 -24.85 -3.11
CA ILE A 11 16.20 -24.28 -2.82
C ILE A 11 16.38 -23.02 -1.96
N PHE A 12 15.65 -21.95 -2.29
CA PHE A 12 15.54 -20.76 -1.46
C PHE A 12 14.27 -20.82 -0.61
N HIS A 13 14.41 -21.08 0.69
CA HIS A 13 13.32 -20.91 1.65
C HIS A 13 13.41 -19.53 2.29
N GLY A 14 12.86 -18.54 1.60
CA GLY A 14 12.84 -17.16 2.08
C GLY A 14 11.72 -16.95 3.10
N MET A 15 12.06 -16.58 4.34
CA MET A 15 11.10 -16.02 5.27
C MET A 15 11.69 -14.87 6.09
N VAL A 16 10.84 -13.95 6.53
CA VAL A 16 11.19 -12.96 7.56
C VAL A 16 10.92 -13.61 8.92
N ALA A 17 11.99 -14.12 9.55
CA ALA A 17 11.90 -14.73 10.87
C ALA A 17 11.68 -13.66 11.94
N LYS A 18 10.60 -13.78 12.73
CA LYS A 18 10.33 -12.91 13.88
C LYS A 18 10.79 -13.52 15.21
N GLY A 19 11.00 -14.83 15.25
CA GLY A 19 11.49 -15.57 16.41
C GLY A 19 12.44 -16.70 16.00
N THR A 20 13.18 -17.23 16.96
CA THR A 20 14.20 -18.26 16.75
C THR A 20 13.62 -19.62 16.34
N ASP A 21 12.44 -19.97 16.85
CA ASP A 21 11.83 -21.30 16.66
C ASP A 21 10.85 -21.34 15.49
N GLN A 22 10.90 -20.34 14.62
CA GLN A 22 10.00 -20.22 13.49
C GLN A 22 10.54 -21.02 12.29
N TYR A 23 9.79 -22.04 11.85
CA TYR A 23 10.13 -22.88 10.69
C TYR A 23 9.39 -22.49 9.41
N ARG A 24 8.33 -21.66 9.52
CA ARG A 24 7.53 -21.16 8.40
C ARG A 24 7.33 -19.66 8.48
N GLY A 25 7.32 -19.00 7.33
CA GLY A 25 6.94 -17.59 7.25
C GLY A 25 5.49 -17.38 7.71
N VAL A 26 5.27 -16.31 8.48
CA VAL A 26 3.92 -15.82 8.77
C VAL A 26 3.65 -14.68 7.81
N SER A 27 2.49 -14.70 7.15
CA SER A 27 2.10 -13.63 6.22
C SER A 27 2.09 -12.28 6.96
N PRO A 28 2.62 -11.19 6.35
CA PRO A 28 2.49 -9.85 6.90
C PRO A 28 1.04 -9.42 7.14
N LEU A 29 0.08 -10.00 6.41
CA LEU A 29 -1.36 -9.72 6.51
C LEU A 29 -2.07 -10.56 7.58
N ALA A 30 -1.41 -11.58 8.14
CA ALA A 30 -2.01 -12.45 9.15
C ALA A 30 -2.68 -11.70 10.33
N PRO A 31 -2.06 -10.68 10.95
CA PRO A 31 -2.70 -9.95 12.06
C PRO A 31 -3.90 -9.10 11.61
N ALA A 32 -3.94 -8.68 10.34
CA ALA A 32 -5.02 -7.87 9.77
C ALA A 32 -6.25 -8.71 9.39
N MET A 33 -6.13 -10.04 9.31
CA MET A 33 -7.16 -10.85 8.65
C MET A 33 -8.54 -10.77 9.29
N LYS A 34 -8.60 -10.68 10.62
CA LYS A 34 -9.86 -10.50 11.33
C LYS A 34 -10.52 -9.17 10.94
N LEU A 35 -9.74 -8.09 10.92
CA LEU A 35 -10.21 -6.75 10.55
C LEU A 35 -10.69 -6.67 9.10
N PHE A 36 -10.04 -7.40 8.18
CA PHE A 36 -10.52 -7.49 6.79
C PHE A 36 -11.88 -8.19 6.68
N ARG A 37 -12.11 -9.27 7.46
CA ARG A 37 -13.42 -9.92 7.51
C ARG A 37 -14.46 -8.99 8.10
N ASP A 38 -14.18 -8.40 9.26
CA ASP A 38 -15.10 -7.48 9.92
C ASP A 38 -15.47 -6.29 9.00
N LEU A 39 -14.51 -5.79 8.22
CA LEU A 39 -14.76 -4.76 7.20
C LEU A 39 -15.67 -5.26 6.07
N SER A 40 -15.42 -6.45 5.52
CA SER A 40 -16.25 -7.03 4.46
C SER A 40 -17.69 -7.23 4.93
N ASP A 41 -17.87 -7.85 6.10
CA ASP A 41 -19.18 -8.11 6.68
C ASP A 41 -19.92 -6.79 6.95
N TYR A 42 -19.20 -5.77 7.46
CA TYR A 42 -19.79 -4.45 7.70
C TYR A 42 -20.26 -3.76 6.42
N LEU A 43 -19.48 -3.83 5.33
CA LEU A 43 -19.90 -3.29 4.03
C LEU A 43 -21.16 -3.99 3.50
N GLU A 44 -21.23 -5.32 3.63
CA GLU A 44 -22.39 -6.11 3.22
C GLU A 44 -23.63 -5.76 4.05
N PHE A 45 -23.52 -5.73 5.38
CA PHE A 45 -24.61 -5.29 6.24
C PHE A 45 -25.01 -3.85 5.98
N GLU A 46 -24.07 -3.00 5.55
CA GLU A 46 -24.41 -1.63 5.22
C GLU A 46 -25.30 -1.54 3.98
N VAL A 47 -24.98 -2.32 2.94
CA VAL A 47 -25.81 -2.44 1.72
C VAL A 47 -27.17 -3.06 2.03
N VAL A 48 -27.20 -4.18 2.78
CA VAL A 48 -28.46 -4.85 3.14
C VAL A 48 -29.35 -3.92 3.96
N GLY A 49 -28.79 -3.22 4.96
CA GLY A 49 -29.59 -2.27 5.73
C GLY A 49 -30.04 -1.06 4.92
N ALA A 50 -29.32 -0.65 3.87
CA ALA A 50 -29.79 0.39 2.94
C ALA A 50 -30.98 -0.10 2.10
N ILE A 51 -30.95 -1.36 1.64
CA ILE A 51 -32.07 -1.99 0.92
C ILE A 51 -33.29 -2.12 1.84
N VAL A 52 -33.10 -2.58 3.08
CA VAL A 52 -34.19 -2.69 4.07
C VAL A 52 -34.75 -1.32 4.44
N ALA A 53 -33.92 -0.28 4.55
CA ALA A 53 -34.37 1.08 4.84
C ALA A 53 -35.11 1.73 3.65
N ALA A 54 -34.72 1.40 2.42
CA ALA A 54 -35.43 1.81 1.22
C ALA A 54 -36.74 1.00 1.03
N SER A 55 -36.80 -0.21 1.59
CA SER A 55 -38.03 -0.99 1.70
C SER A 55 -38.90 -0.37 2.78
N PHE A 56 -40.20 -0.25 2.54
CA PHE A 56 -41.16 0.22 3.54
C PHE A 56 -41.93 -0.98 4.12
N PRO A 57 -41.36 -1.73 5.09
CA PRO A 57 -42.11 -2.77 5.77
C PRO A 57 -43.24 -2.14 6.59
N VAL A 58 -44.47 -2.51 6.27
CA VAL A 58 -45.68 -2.10 6.98
C VAL A 58 -46.26 -3.33 7.67
N TRP A 59 -46.36 -3.26 9.00
CA TRP A 59 -47.07 -4.25 9.79
C TRP A 59 -48.50 -3.76 10.03
N ILE A 60 -49.51 -4.59 9.78
CA ILE A 60 -50.91 -4.21 10.02
C ILE A 60 -51.42 -4.96 11.25
N GLU A 61 -51.80 -4.22 12.29
CA GLU A 61 -52.40 -4.76 13.50
C GLU A 61 -53.94 -4.82 13.35
N THR A 62 -54.52 -6.01 13.47
CA THR A 62 -55.99 -6.20 13.54
C THR A 62 -56.44 -6.40 14.99
N PRO A 63 -57.39 -5.60 15.51
CA PRO A 63 -57.76 -5.58 16.93
C PRO A 63 -58.77 -6.66 17.37
N TYR A 64 -59.06 -7.67 16.53
CA TYR A 64 -60.03 -8.71 16.87
C TYR A 64 -59.42 -9.75 17.82
N PRO A 65 -60.01 -9.99 19.02
CA PRO A 65 -59.62 -11.12 19.87
C PRO A 65 -59.86 -12.43 19.13
N ASN A 66 -58.92 -13.38 19.21
CA ASN A 66 -58.92 -14.63 18.46
C ASN A 66 -60.24 -15.43 18.56
N GLU A 67 -61.03 -15.25 19.62
CA GLU A 67 -62.29 -15.96 19.86
C GLU A 67 -63.50 -15.41 19.09
N THR A 68 -63.53 -14.11 18.74
CA THR A 68 -64.63 -13.54 17.93
C THR A 68 -64.31 -13.53 16.43
N ALA A 69 -63.03 -13.60 16.06
CA ALA A 69 -62.62 -13.72 14.66
C ALA A 69 -63.13 -15.03 14.01
N GLU A 70 -63.14 -16.14 14.75
CA GLU A 70 -63.62 -17.45 14.24
C GLU A 70 -65.13 -17.50 13.97
N GLN A 71 -65.93 -16.62 14.59
CA GLN A 71 -67.39 -16.61 14.44
C GLN A 71 -67.89 -15.70 13.32
N PHE A 72 -67.09 -14.71 12.90
CA PHE A 72 -67.45 -13.75 11.84
C PHE A 72 -66.71 -13.96 10.52
N LEU A 73 -65.68 -14.81 10.50
CA LEU A 73 -64.95 -15.16 9.28
C LEU A 73 -65.43 -16.51 8.77
N ASP A 74 -65.87 -16.54 7.52
CA ASP A 74 -66.25 -17.78 6.85
C ASP A 74 -65.03 -18.72 6.83
N LYS A 75 -65.22 -20.01 7.13
CA LYS A 75 -64.09 -20.97 7.25
C LYS A 75 -63.27 -21.08 5.95
N ASN A 76 -63.86 -20.68 4.82
CA ASN A 76 -63.17 -20.56 3.53
C ASN A 76 -62.24 -19.34 3.42
N GLU A 77 -62.55 -18.22 4.08
CA GLU A 77 -61.68 -17.02 4.09
C GLU A 77 -60.50 -17.19 5.05
N MET A 78 -60.70 -17.88 6.18
CA MET A 78 -59.59 -18.25 7.07
C MET A 78 -58.61 -19.25 6.44
N ALA A 79 -59.08 -20.11 5.53
CA ALA A 79 -58.22 -21.02 4.77
C ALA A 79 -57.40 -20.33 3.66
N GLN A 80 -57.85 -19.16 3.17
CA GLN A 80 -57.11 -18.32 2.22
C GLN A 80 -56.08 -17.40 2.90
N ARG A 81 -56.13 -17.27 4.23
CA ARG A 81 -55.17 -16.55 5.08
C ARG A 81 -53.80 -17.26 5.19
N GLY A 82 -53.37 -17.95 4.13
CA GLY A 82 -51.95 -18.24 3.94
C GLY A 82 -51.20 -16.92 3.84
N GLU A 83 -49.99 -16.84 4.40
CA GLU A 83 -49.20 -15.61 4.55
C GLU A 83 -49.47 -14.60 3.42
N GLU A 84 -50.30 -13.57 3.70
CA GLU A 84 -50.68 -12.57 2.72
C GLU A 84 -49.47 -11.65 2.48
N TYR A 85 -48.59 -12.09 1.58
CA TYR A 85 -47.53 -11.28 1.04
C TYR A 85 -48.12 -10.38 -0.05
N GLN A 86 -48.30 -9.10 0.24
CA GLN A 86 -48.77 -8.13 -0.74
C GLN A 86 -47.59 -7.26 -1.22
N GLU A 87 -47.28 -7.36 -2.52
CA GLU A 87 -46.25 -6.52 -3.13
C GLU A 87 -46.78 -5.09 -3.23
N VAL A 88 -46.13 -4.16 -2.53
CA VAL A 88 -46.55 -2.76 -2.45
C VAL A 88 -45.82 -1.98 -3.54
N SER A 89 -46.56 -1.40 -4.49
CA SER A 89 -45.96 -0.58 -5.53
C SER A 89 -45.47 0.76 -4.93
N PRO A 90 -44.28 1.27 -5.32
CA PRO A 90 -43.81 2.58 -4.90
C PRO A 90 -44.87 3.66 -5.20
N ALA A 91 -45.22 4.48 -4.20
CA ALA A 91 -46.20 5.57 -4.27
C ALA A 91 -47.69 5.19 -4.38
N GLY A 92 -48.08 3.95 -4.05
CA GLY A 92 -49.49 3.58 -3.90
C GLY A 92 -50.13 4.13 -2.61
N ILE A 93 -51.39 4.58 -2.70
CA ILE A 93 -52.21 4.91 -1.53
C ILE A 93 -53.08 3.69 -1.21
N TYR A 94 -52.89 3.13 -0.02
CA TYR A 94 -53.61 1.93 0.43
C TYR A 94 -54.53 2.28 1.60
N TYR A 95 -55.76 1.77 1.57
CA TYR A 95 -56.74 1.92 2.64
C TYR A 95 -56.86 0.60 3.40
N GLY A 96 -56.62 0.64 4.71
CA GLY A 96 -56.86 -0.51 5.60
C GLY A 96 -58.35 -0.74 5.86
N ARG A 97 -58.71 -1.94 6.31
CA ARG A 97 -60.08 -2.27 6.72
C ARG A 97 -60.42 -1.61 8.06
N SER A 98 -61.71 -1.58 8.41
CA SER A 98 -62.17 -0.97 9.67
C SER A 98 -61.52 -1.65 10.88
N GLY A 99 -60.78 -0.87 11.68
CA GLY A 99 -60.05 -1.36 12.86
C GLY A 99 -58.58 -1.67 12.64
N GLU A 100 -58.11 -1.83 11.40
CA GLU A 100 -56.69 -2.10 11.09
C GLU A 100 -55.81 -0.86 11.31
N ARG A 101 -54.66 -1.03 11.96
CA ARG A 101 -53.68 0.04 12.20
C ARG A 101 -52.33 -0.31 11.56
N PRO A 102 -51.85 0.48 10.57
CA PRO A 102 -50.53 0.27 10.01
C PRO A 102 -49.45 0.83 10.94
N HIS A 103 -48.48 -0.01 11.28
CA HIS A 103 -47.25 0.36 11.95
C HIS A 103 -46.11 0.29 10.94
N ILE A 104 -45.50 1.43 10.66
CA ILE A 104 -44.31 1.49 9.80
C ILE A 104 -43.12 1.08 10.65
N LEU A 105 -42.46 -0.01 10.28
CA LEU A 105 -41.19 -0.39 10.91
C LEU A 105 -40.10 0.51 10.34
N SER A 106 -39.84 1.64 10.99
CA SER A 106 -38.77 2.54 10.60
C SER A 106 -37.44 2.07 11.18
N THR A 107 -36.45 1.84 10.31
CA THR A 107 -35.07 1.63 10.74
C THR A 107 -34.41 3.00 10.89
N THR A 108 -34.17 3.43 12.14
CA THR A 108 -33.50 4.70 12.40
C THR A 108 -31.99 4.49 12.23
N ARG A 109 -31.50 4.72 11.02
CA ARG A 109 -30.07 4.58 10.70
C ARG A 109 -29.33 5.91 10.92
N PRO A 110 -28.32 5.99 11.79
CA PRO A 110 -27.49 7.19 11.93
C PRO A 110 -26.53 7.31 10.73
N GLY A 111 -26.95 8.00 9.68
CA GLY A 111 -26.28 8.04 8.37
C GLY A 111 -24.83 8.55 8.32
N ASN A 112 -24.33 9.19 9.39
CA ASN A 112 -22.99 9.79 9.41
C ASN A 112 -21.92 8.94 10.13
N THR A 113 -22.23 7.71 10.56
CA THR A 113 -21.29 6.89 11.36
C THR A 113 -20.46 5.90 10.54
N PHE A 114 -20.85 5.66 9.29
CA PHE A 114 -20.22 4.66 8.42
C PHE A 114 -18.78 5.01 8.03
N GLU A 115 -18.55 6.21 7.45
CA GLU A 115 -17.21 6.62 7.00
C GLU A 115 -16.19 6.68 8.16
N PRO A 116 -16.49 7.26 9.33
CA PRO A 116 -15.56 7.24 10.46
C PRO A 116 -15.20 5.84 10.95
N PHE A 117 -16.15 4.90 10.89
CA PHE A 117 -15.91 3.52 11.30
C PHE A 117 -15.02 2.77 10.30
N VAL A 118 -15.30 2.91 8.99
CA VAL A 118 -14.44 2.35 7.93
C VAL A 118 -13.03 2.93 8.01
N GLU A 119 -12.89 4.24 8.22
CA GLU A 119 -11.60 4.87 8.41
C GLU A 119 -10.85 4.29 9.62
N ARG A 120 -11.55 4.08 10.75
CA ARG A 120 -10.96 3.48 11.95
C ARG A 120 -10.49 2.05 11.73
N LEU A 121 -11.27 1.24 10.99
CA LEU A 121 -10.90 -0.12 10.60
C LEU A 121 -9.66 -0.13 9.69
N LEU A 122 -9.63 0.72 8.66
CA LEU A 122 -8.48 0.83 7.76
C LEU A 122 -7.21 1.30 8.49
N ARG A 123 -7.34 2.22 9.44
CA ARG A 123 -6.24 2.62 10.34
C ARG A 123 -5.75 1.45 11.20
N GLY A 124 -6.65 0.62 11.71
CA GLY A 124 -6.31 -0.60 12.46
C GLY A 124 -5.59 -1.63 11.59
N ILE A 125 -6.07 -1.86 10.37
CA ILE A 125 -5.43 -2.72 9.37
C ILE A 125 -4.02 -2.21 9.07
N GLY A 126 -3.86 -0.91 8.82
CA GLY A 126 -2.56 -0.31 8.56
C GLY A 126 -1.58 -0.46 9.70
N ALA A 127 -2.00 -0.17 10.93
CA ALA A 127 -1.18 -0.38 12.11
C ALA A 127 -0.73 -1.84 12.27
N SER A 128 -1.57 -2.81 11.90
CA SER A 128 -1.20 -4.23 12.00
C SER A 128 -0.17 -4.70 10.97
N VAL A 129 -0.12 -4.05 9.79
CA VAL A 129 0.83 -4.36 8.71
C VAL A 129 2.07 -3.46 8.74
N GLY A 130 2.04 -2.36 9.51
CA GLY A 130 3.10 -1.36 9.58
C GLY A 130 3.03 -0.32 8.46
N LEU A 131 1.84 -0.08 7.90
CA LEU A 131 1.61 0.90 6.84
C LEU A 131 0.66 2.01 7.32
N PRO A 132 0.97 3.29 7.04
CA PRO A 132 0.06 4.40 7.34
C PRO A 132 -1.25 4.31 6.55
N TYR A 133 -2.32 4.87 7.12
CA TYR A 133 -3.65 4.87 6.52
C TYR A 133 -3.63 5.48 5.13
N GLU A 134 -2.96 6.62 4.99
CA GLU A 134 -2.93 7.44 3.77
C GLU A 134 -2.36 6.64 2.58
N VAL A 135 -1.43 5.73 2.85
CA VAL A 135 -0.82 4.86 1.82
C VAL A 135 -1.74 3.70 1.44
N ILE A 136 -2.50 3.17 2.39
CA ILE A 136 -3.44 2.04 2.17
C ILE A 136 -4.69 2.50 1.44
N SER A 137 -5.33 3.56 1.94
CA SER A 137 -6.53 4.13 1.36
C SER A 137 -6.24 4.96 0.11
N LYS A 138 -4.97 5.34 -0.11
CA LYS A 138 -4.54 6.33 -1.10
C LYS A 138 -5.24 7.68 -0.92
N ASP A 139 -5.76 7.94 0.27
CA ASP A 139 -6.46 9.16 0.62
C ASP A 139 -5.54 10.06 1.46
N PHE A 140 -5.19 11.20 0.87
CA PHE A 140 -4.40 12.25 1.50
C PHE A 140 -5.25 13.51 1.78
N SER A 141 -6.57 13.44 1.63
CA SER A 141 -7.46 14.61 1.75
C SER A 141 -7.44 15.26 3.13
N LYS A 142 -7.24 14.46 4.19
CA LYS A 142 -7.23 14.91 5.59
C LYS A 142 -5.81 15.26 6.10
N THR A 143 -4.80 15.26 5.23
CA THR A 143 -3.39 15.36 5.63
C THR A 143 -2.70 16.55 4.97
N ASN A 144 -1.93 17.33 5.76
CA ASN A 144 -1.10 18.40 5.22
C ASN A 144 0.21 17.86 4.58
N TYR A 145 0.97 18.72 3.92
CA TYR A 145 2.23 18.33 3.25
C TYR A 145 3.21 17.60 4.20
N ALA A 146 3.40 18.10 5.42
CA ALA A 146 4.33 17.51 6.38
C ALA A 146 3.88 16.12 6.85
N GLY A 147 2.58 15.96 7.11
CA GLY A 147 1.98 14.67 7.48
C GLY A 147 2.02 13.66 6.33
N ALA A 148 1.73 14.10 5.10
CA ALA A 148 1.77 13.24 3.92
C ALA A 148 3.21 12.74 3.67
N ARG A 149 4.20 13.63 3.82
CA ARG A 149 5.61 13.25 3.75
C ARG A 149 6.01 12.28 4.86
N ALA A 150 5.58 12.52 6.11
CA ALA A 150 5.86 11.61 7.22
C ALA A 150 5.27 10.21 6.98
N ALA A 151 4.02 10.13 6.51
CA ALA A 151 3.38 8.86 6.18
C ALA A 151 4.11 8.11 5.05
N LEU A 152 4.51 8.82 3.98
CA LEU A 152 5.28 8.19 2.90
C LEU A 152 6.66 7.71 3.35
N LEU A 153 7.34 8.46 4.22
CA LEU A 153 8.64 8.05 4.78
C LEU A 153 8.51 6.80 5.65
N GLU A 154 7.47 6.72 6.47
CA GLU A 154 7.23 5.55 7.31
C GLU A 154 6.93 4.30 6.46
N ALA A 155 6.09 4.42 5.44
CA ALA A 155 5.86 3.34 4.49
C ALA A 155 7.16 2.93 3.77
N TRP A 156 8.01 3.89 3.42
CA TRP A 156 9.28 3.63 2.76
C TRP A 156 10.26 2.84 3.63
N ASN A 157 10.26 3.05 4.95
CA ASN A 157 11.07 2.25 5.88
C ASN A 157 10.69 0.76 5.78
N LEU A 158 9.37 0.47 5.76
CA LEU A 158 8.88 -0.90 5.61
C LEU A 158 9.27 -1.48 4.24
N PHE A 159 9.09 -0.72 3.15
CA PHE A 159 9.46 -1.18 1.81
C PHE A 159 10.96 -1.46 1.70
N SER A 160 11.80 -0.60 2.28
CA SER A 160 13.26 -0.76 2.29
C SER A 160 13.67 -2.04 3.03
N LEU A 161 13.02 -2.35 4.16
CA LEU A 161 13.27 -3.58 4.91
C LEU A 161 12.99 -4.83 4.05
N TYR A 162 11.83 -4.90 3.39
CA TYR A 162 11.50 -6.04 2.52
C TYR A 162 12.38 -6.12 1.27
N GLN A 163 12.76 -4.98 0.70
CA GLN A 163 13.71 -4.93 -0.42
C GLN A 163 15.08 -5.47 -0.01
N GLN A 164 15.62 -5.04 1.13
CA GLN A 164 16.91 -5.53 1.65
C GLN A 164 16.85 -7.03 1.98
N TRP A 165 15.75 -7.50 2.57
CA TRP A 165 15.53 -8.92 2.81
C TRP A 165 15.51 -9.73 1.50
N LEU A 166 14.80 -9.24 0.47
CA LEU A 166 14.75 -9.91 -0.84
C LEU A 166 16.13 -9.90 -1.52
N VAL A 167 16.84 -8.77 -1.43
CA VAL A 167 18.19 -8.63 -1.99
C VAL A 167 19.14 -9.61 -1.34
N SER A 168 19.23 -9.60 0.00
CA SER A 168 20.18 -10.45 0.73
C SER A 168 19.82 -11.94 0.67
N GLY A 169 18.54 -12.29 0.75
CA GLY A 169 18.09 -13.68 0.83
C GLY A 169 17.90 -14.37 -0.52
N TYR A 170 17.69 -13.62 -1.59
CA TYR A 170 17.34 -14.18 -2.90
C TYR A 170 18.18 -13.63 -4.04
N MET A 171 18.21 -12.30 -4.23
CA MET A 171 18.84 -11.71 -5.42
C MET A 171 20.36 -11.86 -5.41
N GLN A 172 21.00 -11.55 -4.27
CA GLN A 172 22.45 -11.65 -4.12
C GLN A 172 22.95 -13.09 -4.31
N PRO A 173 22.40 -14.13 -3.64
CA PRO A 173 22.78 -15.51 -3.91
C PRO A 173 22.65 -15.93 -5.37
N ILE A 174 21.59 -15.50 -6.05
CA ILE A 174 21.39 -15.80 -7.49
C ILE A 174 22.48 -15.14 -8.32
N TYR A 175 22.79 -13.88 -8.04
CA TYR A 175 23.88 -13.16 -8.71
C TYR A 175 25.23 -13.85 -8.48
N GLU A 176 25.52 -14.29 -7.26
CA GLU A 176 26.75 -15.03 -6.95
C GLU A 176 26.85 -16.36 -7.69
N MET A 177 25.73 -17.05 -7.91
CA MET A 177 25.70 -18.29 -8.70
C MET A 177 25.90 -18.00 -10.20
N LEU A 178 25.30 -16.91 -10.71
CA LEU A 178 25.49 -16.49 -12.10
C LEU A 178 26.95 -16.13 -12.39
N MET A 179 27.57 -15.35 -11.50
CA MET A 179 28.96 -14.93 -11.62
C MET A 179 29.92 -16.12 -11.49
N GLU A 180 29.61 -17.08 -10.62
CA GLU A 180 30.38 -18.33 -10.52
C GLU A 180 30.28 -19.16 -11.81
N GLU A 181 29.09 -19.27 -12.40
CA GLU A 181 28.90 -19.97 -13.68
C GLU A 181 29.69 -19.29 -14.81
N ALA A 182 29.70 -17.95 -14.85
CA ALA A 182 30.49 -17.19 -15.82
C ALA A 182 32.00 -17.40 -15.63
N TYR A 183 32.47 -17.51 -14.38
CA TYR A 183 33.85 -17.85 -14.05
C TYR A 183 34.20 -19.28 -14.50
N LEU A 184 33.37 -20.28 -14.19
CA LEU A 184 33.60 -21.68 -14.57
C LEU A 184 33.60 -21.90 -16.10
N ARG A 185 32.79 -21.13 -16.83
CA ARG A 185 32.80 -21.11 -18.32
C ARG A 185 33.99 -20.35 -18.91
N GLY A 186 34.79 -19.69 -18.09
CA GLY A 186 35.95 -18.92 -18.52
C GLY A 186 35.65 -17.55 -19.13
N TRP A 187 34.43 -17.03 -18.96
CA TRP A 187 34.05 -15.66 -19.39
C TRP A 187 34.69 -14.61 -18.49
N ILE A 188 34.81 -14.91 -17.19
CA ILE A 188 35.54 -14.09 -16.22
C ILE A 188 36.89 -14.76 -15.96
N LYS A 189 37.99 -14.04 -16.25
CA LYS A 189 39.36 -14.54 -16.02
C LYS A 189 40.01 -13.77 -14.87
N ILE A 190 40.40 -14.49 -13.83
CA ILE A 190 41.11 -13.91 -12.68
C ILE A 190 42.60 -13.85 -13.02
N LYS A 191 43.23 -12.70 -12.75
CA LYS A 191 44.67 -12.52 -12.98
C LYS A 191 45.46 -13.33 -11.94
N LYS A 192 46.62 -13.89 -12.34
CA LYS A 192 47.44 -14.77 -11.50
C LYS A 192 47.88 -14.20 -10.14
N HIS A 193 47.96 -12.88 -9.99
CA HIS A 193 48.36 -12.21 -8.74
C HIS A 193 47.18 -11.93 -7.79
N TRP A 194 45.95 -12.22 -8.21
CA TRP A 194 44.75 -12.01 -7.40
C TRP A 194 44.40 -13.27 -6.61
N PRO A 195 43.68 -13.16 -5.48
CA PRO A 195 43.22 -14.32 -4.74
C PRO A 195 42.35 -15.24 -5.59
N ASP A 196 42.38 -16.53 -5.27
CA ASP A 196 41.53 -17.54 -5.91
C ASP A 196 40.04 -17.17 -5.83
N TRP A 197 39.25 -17.61 -6.82
CA TRP A 197 37.81 -17.30 -6.90
C TRP A 197 37.07 -17.69 -5.63
N TYR A 198 37.29 -18.93 -5.16
CA TYR A 198 36.57 -19.43 -4.00
C TYR A 198 37.07 -18.81 -2.69
N ALA A 199 38.34 -18.39 -2.65
CA ALA A 199 38.90 -17.66 -1.51
C ALA A 199 38.33 -16.23 -1.38
N ALA A 200 38.02 -15.57 -2.51
CA ALA A 200 37.56 -14.18 -2.53
C ALA A 200 36.20 -13.98 -3.23
N ARG A 201 35.34 -15.01 -3.23
CA ARG A 201 34.06 -15.02 -3.96
C ARG A 201 33.24 -13.76 -3.70
N LYS A 202 33.06 -13.42 -2.42
CA LYS A 202 32.28 -12.25 -1.98
C LYS A 202 32.80 -10.92 -2.54
N LEU A 203 34.11 -10.78 -2.78
CA LEU A 203 34.69 -9.57 -3.34
C LEU A 203 34.40 -9.48 -4.85
N TYR A 204 34.53 -10.59 -5.57
CA TYR A 204 34.27 -10.63 -7.00
C TYR A 204 32.78 -10.49 -7.34
N THR A 205 31.91 -10.93 -6.44
CA THR A 205 30.45 -10.87 -6.60
C THR A 205 29.81 -9.73 -5.81
N HIS A 206 30.62 -8.81 -5.27
CA HIS A 206 30.10 -7.63 -4.59
C HIS A 206 29.42 -6.73 -5.62
N CYS A 207 28.11 -6.53 -5.46
CA CYS A 207 27.34 -5.61 -6.29
C CYS A 207 26.42 -4.75 -5.41
N ARG A 208 26.13 -3.55 -5.90
CA ARG A 208 25.16 -2.65 -5.30
C ARG A 208 23.81 -2.86 -5.97
N TRP A 209 22.82 -3.24 -5.18
CA TRP A 209 21.43 -3.31 -5.63
C TRP A 209 20.78 -1.94 -5.46
N ILE A 210 20.25 -1.38 -6.55
CA ILE A 210 19.60 -0.08 -6.54
C ILE A 210 18.09 -0.30 -6.59
N PRO A 211 17.34 0.01 -5.50
CA PRO A 211 15.90 -0.14 -5.49
C PRO A 211 15.21 0.92 -6.38
N PRO A 212 13.90 0.77 -6.64
CA PRO A 212 13.10 1.83 -7.25
C PRO A 212 13.26 3.15 -6.51
N ARG A 213 13.20 4.28 -7.24
CA ARG A 213 13.33 5.61 -6.64
C ARG A 213 12.23 5.90 -5.62
N ARG A 214 12.57 6.63 -4.57
CA ARG A 214 11.58 7.24 -3.67
C ARG A 214 10.90 8.38 -4.42
N GLY A 215 9.57 8.44 -4.41
CA GLY A 215 8.85 9.59 -4.93
C GLY A 215 9.17 10.84 -4.09
N HIS A 216 9.29 11.99 -4.74
CA HIS A 216 9.44 13.28 -4.05
C HIS A 216 8.07 13.94 -3.88
N VAL A 217 7.82 14.51 -2.71
CA VAL A 217 6.59 15.29 -2.47
C VAL A 217 6.81 16.74 -2.90
N ASP A 218 8.00 17.30 -2.61
CA ASP A 218 8.46 18.59 -3.11
C ASP A 218 9.85 18.41 -3.75
N PRO A 219 9.92 18.26 -5.09
CA PRO A 219 11.17 18.04 -5.79
C PRO A 219 12.20 19.14 -5.53
N SER A 220 11.79 20.39 -5.32
CA SER A 220 12.71 21.52 -5.18
C SER A 220 13.50 21.45 -3.88
N LYS A 221 12.82 21.21 -2.76
CA LYS A 221 13.44 21.07 -1.44
C LYS A 221 14.27 19.80 -1.33
N GLU A 222 13.79 18.70 -1.89
CA GLU A 222 14.51 17.42 -1.85
C GLU A 222 15.77 17.47 -2.71
N ILE A 223 15.73 18.08 -3.90
CA ILE A 223 16.94 18.28 -4.73
C ILE A 223 17.93 19.22 -4.05
N SER A 224 17.47 20.31 -3.41
CA SER A 224 18.38 21.19 -2.66
C SER A 224 19.09 20.43 -1.54
N ALA A 225 18.35 19.62 -0.78
CA ALA A 225 18.93 18.80 0.28
C ALA A 225 19.97 17.79 -0.25
N ILE A 226 19.72 17.19 -1.42
CA ILE A 226 20.68 16.30 -2.08
C ILE A 226 21.94 17.07 -2.50
N ILE A 227 21.79 18.27 -3.07
CA ILE A 227 22.93 19.13 -3.44
C ILE A 227 23.76 19.50 -2.19
N ASP A 228 23.09 19.88 -1.10
CA ASP A 228 23.75 20.23 0.15
C ASP A 228 24.45 19.00 0.78
N ALA A 229 23.85 17.82 0.68
CA ALA A 229 24.46 16.55 1.11
C ALA A 229 25.69 16.16 0.28
N MET A 230 25.68 16.41 -1.04
CA MET A 230 26.86 16.22 -1.89
C MET A 230 27.96 17.23 -1.55
N ASN A 231 27.61 18.52 -1.37
CA ASN A 231 28.57 19.57 -1.04
C ASN A 231 29.23 19.35 0.34
N SER A 232 28.51 18.71 1.27
CA SER A 232 29.01 18.34 2.60
C SER A 232 29.74 16.98 2.63
N ASN A 233 29.95 16.33 1.48
CA ASN A 233 30.58 15.00 1.36
C ASN A 233 29.87 13.87 2.12
N ILE A 234 28.57 14.03 2.39
CA ILE A 234 27.74 12.98 3.03
C ILE A 234 27.23 11.98 1.99
N MET A 235 27.09 12.42 0.73
CA MET A 235 26.49 11.64 -0.35
C MET A 235 27.39 11.64 -1.60
N THR A 236 27.55 10.48 -2.22
CA THR A 236 28.27 10.36 -3.50
C THR A 236 27.40 10.76 -4.69
N LEU A 237 28.03 11.11 -5.82
CA LEU A 237 27.28 11.44 -7.04
C LEU A 237 26.42 10.27 -7.55
N GLY A 238 26.93 9.04 -7.43
CA GLY A 238 26.19 7.84 -7.79
C GLY A 238 24.95 7.64 -6.92
N GLU A 239 25.04 7.93 -5.62
CA GLU A 239 23.89 7.92 -4.71
C GLU A 239 22.86 8.97 -5.03
N ALA A 240 23.30 10.21 -5.27
CA ALA A 240 22.40 11.29 -5.65
C ALA A 240 21.64 10.97 -6.95
N ILE A 241 22.36 10.44 -7.95
CA ILE A 241 21.74 10.03 -9.22
C ILE A 241 20.78 8.87 -9.03
N ALA A 242 21.16 7.87 -8.23
CA ALA A 242 20.29 6.74 -7.92
C ALA A 242 19.02 7.17 -7.17
N GLU A 243 19.11 8.15 -6.26
CA GLU A 243 17.95 8.68 -5.53
C GLU A 243 17.00 9.44 -6.46
N VAL A 244 17.53 10.28 -7.36
CA VAL A 244 16.71 11.14 -8.25
C VAL A 244 16.14 10.35 -9.45
N ARG A 245 16.96 9.50 -10.08
CA ARG A 245 16.63 8.83 -11.35
C ARG A 245 16.33 7.34 -11.19
N GLY A 246 16.62 6.73 -10.04
CA GLY A 246 16.49 5.29 -9.82
C GLY A 246 17.63 4.48 -10.44
N GLY A 247 17.54 3.15 -10.33
CA GLY A 247 18.60 2.21 -10.70
C GLY A 247 18.91 2.06 -12.19
N SER A 248 18.21 2.75 -13.08
CA SER A 248 18.51 2.72 -14.53
C SER A 248 19.55 3.74 -14.96
N ALA A 249 19.99 4.62 -14.07
CA ALA A 249 20.90 5.71 -14.37
C ALA A 249 22.31 5.38 -13.89
N ASP A 250 23.20 5.04 -14.82
CA ASP A 250 24.63 4.94 -14.55
C ASP A 250 25.26 6.34 -14.46
N TRP A 251 25.99 6.59 -13.38
CA TRP A 251 26.56 7.89 -13.09
C TRP A 251 27.75 8.22 -14.00
N GLU A 252 28.52 7.20 -14.43
CA GLU A 252 29.65 7.39 -15.34
C GLU A 252 29.14 7.81 -16.72
N SER A 253 28.16 7.09 -17.25
CA SER A 253 27.49 7.45 -18.51
C SER A 253 26.90 8.87 -18.48
N ILE A 254 26.28 9.27 -17.36
CA ILE A 254 25.76 10.63 -17.19
C ILE A 254 26.89 11.67 -17.20
N LEU A 255 28.02 11.40 -16.53
CA LEU A 255 29.15 12.33 -16.54
C LEU A 255 29.74 12.47 -17.94
N GLU A 256 29.91 11.38 -18.67
CA GLU A 256 30.39 11.41 -20.06
C GLU A 256 29.45 12.24 -20.94
N GLN A 257 28.14 12.00 -20.85
CA GLN A 257 27.13 12.72 -21.60
C GLN A 257 27.13 14.21 -21.26
N ARG A 258 27.17 14.55 -19.96
CA ARG A 258 27.27 15.95 -19.50
C ARG A 258 28.54 16.65 -19.96
N GLY A 259 29.65 15.91 -20.08
CA GLY A 259 30.91 16.42 -20.63
C GLY A 259 30.76 16.80 -22.10
N ARG A 260 30.13 15.93 -22.90
CA ARG A 260 29.84 16.20 -24.33
C ARG A 260 28.88 17.37 -24.51
N GLU A 261 27.86 17.48 -23.67
CA GLU A 261 26.90 18.59 -23.68
C GLU A 261 27.60 19.92 -23.40
N LYS A 262 28.40 20.02 -22.33
CA LYS A 262 29.16 21.24 -22.00
C LYS A 262 30.12 21.66 -23.11
N ALA A 263 30.78 20.69 -23.76
CA ALA A 263 31.69 20.99 -24.88
C ALA A 263 30.92 21.61 -26.07
N ARG A 264 29.74 21.06 -26.38
CA ARG A 264 28.85 21.59 -27.45
C ARG A 264 28.20 22.91 -27.08
N GLU A 265 27.83 23.12 -25.83
CA GLU A 265 27.31 24.41 -25.33
C GLU A 265 28.35 25.51 -25.53
N LYS A 266 29.62 25.22 -25.21
CA LYS A 266 30.72 26.15 -25.43
C LYS A 266 30.99 26.42 -26.91
N GLU A 267 30.88 25.40 -27.78
CA GLU A 267 31.01 25.56 -29.23
C GLU A 267 29.89 26.44 -29.82
N LYS A 268 28.68 26.34 -29.26
CA LYS A 268 27.50 27.09 -29.70
C LYS A 268 27.29 28.42 -28.97
N ASP A 269 28.23 28.82 -28.11
CA ASP A 269 28.17 30.02 -27.27
C ASP A 269 26.89 30.12 -26.40
N LEU A 270 26.39 28.97 -25.93
CA LEU A 270 25.26 28.88 -25.02
C LEU A 270 25.77 29.02 -23.58
N VAL A 271 25.96 30.26 -23.10
CA VAL A 271 26.34 30.50 -21.70
C VAL A 271 25.14 30.27 -20.79
N VAL A 272 25.11 29.13 -20.11
CA VAL A 272 24.16 28.89 -19.00
C VAL A 272 24.78 29.49 -17.73
N GLU A 273 24.47 30.75 -17.43
CA GLU A 273 24.75 31.31 -16.10
C GLU A 273 23.93 30.56 -15.06
N ARG A 274 24.58 29.65 -14.32
CA ARG A 274 23.98 29.01 -13.15
C ARG A 274 23.91 30.05 -12.04
N GLY A 275 22.72 30.61 -11.83
CA GLY A 275 22.46 31.63 -10.81
C GLY A 275 23.12 31.30 -9.48
N LYS A 276 24.10 32.13 -9.10
CA LYS A 276 24.56 32.22 -7.71
C LYS A 276 23.34 32.64 -6.88
N LYS A 277 22.93 31.82 -5.91
CA LYS A 277 22.01 32.31 -4.86
C LYS A 277 22.68 33.53 -4.24
N ALA A 278 22.00 34.67 -4.27
CA ALA A 278 22.42 35.86 -3.55
C ALA A 278 22.51 35.48 -2.06
N VAL A 279 23.72 35.57 -1.51
CA VAL A 279 23.91 35.63 -0.07
C VAL A 279 23.40 37.00 0.32
N VAL A 280 22.23 37.05 0.97
CA VAL A 280 21.78 38.25 1.66
C VAL A 280 22.68 38.37 2.88
N GLU A 281 23.67 39.26 2.81
CA GLU A 281 24.32 39.79 4.01
C GLU A 281 23.26 40.59 4.74
N ASP A 282 22.72 40.03 5.84
CA ASP A 282 22.00 40.80 6.83
C ASP A 282 23.01 41.78 7.44
N GLY A 283 23.01 43.00 6.90
CA GLY A 283 23.69 44.14 7.48
C GLY A 283 23.07 44.46 8.84
N GLU A 284 23.93 44.50 9.84
CA GLU A 284 23.70 45.18 11.10
C GLU A 284 23.23 46.61 10.82
N GLU A 285 22.06 46.99 11.35
CA GLU A 285 21.74 48.38 11.66
C GLU A 285 21.19 48.46 13.10
N GLU A 286 21.62 49.54 13.75
CA GLU A 286 21.60 49.90 15.17
C GLU A 286 20.23 49.89 15.86
#